data_AF-C3Z984-F1
#
_entry.id   AF-C3Z984-F1
#
_cell.length_a   1.000
_cell.length_b   1.000
_cell.length_c   1.000
_cell.angle_alpha   90.00
_cell.angle_beta   90.00
_cell.angle_gamma   90.00
#
_symmetry.space_group_name_H-M   'P 1'
#
loop_
_entity.id
_entity.type
_entity.pdbx_description
1 polymer ?
#
loop_
_entity_poly.entity_id
_entity_poly.type
_entity_poly.pdbx_seq_one_letter_code
_entity_poly.pdbx_strand_id
1 'polypeptide(L)'
;PVTVVFVSCFSLIFLLSLAGNVLVCLVVVKDRSLRNVTNYFVVNLAISDLLVTLLGMPLTLVSDILVGDRADTAAGSESGRSVIACFTVMYAVACWRFGPVVCQLTTLQGLSLAASILTLVAIAADRYRAVLYPTARKLKPSEAFAVIGFVWMLSIATMVPHALLQEVVSRHSTLMMVSDRHRDEIISFCVESWGEGGREAYTATFFSLYYILPLVVIAVLYVRISLRISHQPNLFGLSHNKNPGISAQKLEVIKMLVVVVILFTVCWMPYHVVSFVADFGGLSPEQEKTLLAYAYPIVRWLGYCNSCMNPIVYGYCNKNFRKGFKNVFK
;
A
#
# COMPACT_ATOMS: atom_id res chain seq x y z
N PRO A 1 8.53 -24.95 5.59
CA PRO A 1 7.92 -24.82 4.24
C PRO A 1 7.10 -23.53 4.05
N VAL A 2 6.12 -23.26 4.92
CA VAL A 2 5.25 -22.07 4.81
C VAL A 2 6.02 -20.76 4.95
N THR A 3 6.91 -20.64 5.95
CA THR A 3 7.78 -19.46 6.14
C THR A 3 8.65 -19.19 4.91
N VAL A 4 9.24 -20.23 4.32
CA VAL A 4 10.09 -20.11 3.12
C VAL A 4 9.27 -19.60 1.93
N VAL A 5 8.04 -20.10 1.74
CA VAL A 5 7.14 -19.63 0.68
C VAL A 5 6.78 -18.16 0.92
N PHE A 6 6.39 -17.81 2.14
CA PHE A 6 6.02 -16.44 2.52
C PHE A 6 7.18 -15.44 2.31
N VAL A 7 8.37 -15.78 2.79
CA VAL A 7 9.62 -15.01 2.55
C VAL A 7 9.85 -14.83 1.05
N SER A 8 9.82 -15.92 0.29
CA SER A 8 10.08 -15.90 -1.15
C SER A 8 9.08 -14.99 -1.88
N CYS A 9 7.80 -15.07 -1.54
CA CYS A 9 6.76 -14.21 -2.10
C CYS A 9 6.95 -12.73 -1.74
N PHE A 10 7.29 -12.42 -0.48
CA PHE A 10 7.58 -11.05 -0.05
C PHE A 10 8.83 -10.48 -0.73
N SER A 11 9.91 -11.26 -0.80
CA SER A 11 11.15 -10.86 -1.47
C SER A 11 10.92 -10.60 -2.96
N LEU A 12 10.09 -11.42 -3.62
CA LEU A 12 9.73 -11.21 -5.03
C LEU A 12 8.98 -9.88 -5.21
N ILE A 13 7.96 -9.60 -4.40
CA ILE A 13 7.21 -8.33 -4.48
C ILE A 13 8.12 -7.16 -4.18
N PHE A 14 8.96 -7.26 -3.15
CA PHE A 14 9.92 -6.22 -2.80
C PHE A 14 10.82 -5.88 -3.97
N LEU A 15 11.44 -6.88 -4.62
CA LEU A 15 12.33 -6.67 -5.76
C LEU A 15 11.60 -6.08 -6.97
N LEU A 16 10.41 -6.61 -7.30
CA LEU A 16 9.60 -6.10 -8.41
C LEU A 16 9.13 -4.67 -8.16
N SER A 17 8.67 -4.36 -6.95
CA SER A 17 8.24 -3.03 -6.55
C SER A 17 9.40 -2.04 -6.58
N LEU A 18 10.54 -2.41 -5.99
CA LEU A 18 11.73 -1.57 -5.94
C LEU A 18 12.24 -1.26 -7.35
N ALA A 19 12.50 -2.30 -8.15
CA ALA A 19 13.02 -2.14 -9.50
C ALA A 19 12.04 -1.37 -10.40
N GLY A 20 10.75 -1.71 -10.35
CA GLY A 20 9.72 -1.10 -11.17
C GLY A 20 9.51 0.39 -10.84
N ASN A 21 9.37 0.74 -9.57
CA ASN A 21 9.11 2.12 -9.17
C ASN A 21 10.35 3.01 -9.31
N VAL A 22 11.57 2.49 -9.08
CA VAL A 22 12.81 3.19 -9.43
C VAL A 22 12.87 3.45 -10.94
N LEU A 23 12.54 2.46 -11.77
CA LEU A 23 12.55 2.60 -13.22
C LEU A 23 11.54 3.65 -13.71
N VAL A 24 10.33 3.70 -13.13
CA VAL A 24 9.33 4.74 -13.40
C VAL A 24 9.91 6.13 -13.13
N CYS A 25 10.51 6.34 -11.96
CA CYS A 25 11.16 7.61 -11.61
C CYS A 25 12.28 7.97 -12.60
N LEU A 26 13.18 7.02 -12.90
CA LEU A 26 14.31 7.22 -13.80
C LEU A 26 13.88 7.60 -15.21
N VAL A 27 12.85 6.95 -15.75
CA VAL A 27 12.37 7.22 -17.11
C VAL A 27 11.78 8.61 -17.23
N VAL A 28 10.97 9.05 -16.26
CA VAL A 28 10.39 10.40 -16.27
C VAL A 28 11.48 11.47 -16.07
N VAL A 29 12.47 11.20 -15.22
CA VAL A 29 13.59 12.12 -15.00
C VAL A 29 14.48 12.21 -16.25
N LYS A 30 14.85 11.09 -16.88
CA LYS A 30 15.76 11.11 -18.04
C LYS A 30 15.09 11.65 -19.31
N ASP A 31 13.86 11.23 -19.60
CA ASP A 31 13.17 11.61 -20.84
C ASP A 31 12.39 12.92 -20.67
N ARG A 32 12.90 14.01 -21.26
CA ARG A 32 12.23 15.32 -21.23
C ARG A 32 10.83 15.31 -21.83
N SER A 33 10.53 14.41 -22.77
CA SER A 33 9.20 14.30 -23.38
C SER A 33 8.14 13.75 -22.40
N LEU A 34 8.58 13.05 -21.34
CA LEU A 34 7.72 12.51 -20.30
C LEU A 34 7.50 13.48 -19.14
N ARG A 35 8.16 14.63 -19.11
CA ARG A 35 8.03 15.60 -18.02
C ARG A 35 6.77 16.45 -18.17
N ASN A 36 5.64 15.89 -17.77
CA ASN A 36 4.33 16.55 -17.77
C ASN A 36 3.59 16.30 -16.44
N VAL A 37 2.53 17.08 -16.18
CA VAL A 37 1.78 17.07 -14.92
C VAL A 37 1.34 15.67 -14.50
N THR A 38 0.74 14.91 -15.41
CA THR A 38 0.26 13.56 -15.05
C THR A 38 1.41 12.64 -14.67
N ASN A 39 2.54 12.74 -15.38
CA ASN A 39 3.69 11.91 -15.08
C ASN A 39 4.39 12.32 -13.78
N TYR A 40 4.25 13.58 -13.33
CA TYR A 40 4.66 13.96 -11.97
C TYR A 40 3.81 13.29 -10.90
N PHE A 41 2.50 13.14 -11.12
CA PHE A 41 1.66 12.33 -10.23
C PHE A 41 2.02 10.84 -10.28
N VAL A 42 2.33 10.29 -11.47
CA VAL A 42 2.83 8.90 -11.59
C VAL A 42 4.15 8.71 -10.82
N VAL A 43 5.06 9.70 -10.86
CA VAL A 43 6.27 9.69 -10.03
C VAL A 43 5.94 9.79 -8.55
N ASN A 44 4.97 10.61 -8.15
CA ASN A 44 4.53 10.67 -6.75
C ASN A 44 3.99 9.33 -6.25
N LEU A 45 3.22 8.63 -7.09
CA LEU A 45 2.74 7.27 -6.80
C LEU A 45 3.91 6.29 -6.66
N ALA A 46 4.91 6.37 -7.55
CA ALA A 46 6.12 5.55 -7.43
C ALA A 46 6.92 5.87 -6.15
N ILE A 47 6.96 7.13 -5.70
CA ILE A 47 7.61 7.53 -4.44
C ILE A 47 6.84 6.99 -3.23
N SER A 48 5.51 7.05 -3.20
CA SER A 48 4.72 6.45 -2.10
C SER A 48 4.89 4.94 -2.07
N ASP A 49 4.93 4.28 -3.23
CA ASP A 49 5.19 2.84 -3.36
C ASP A 49 6.63 2.48 -2.90
N LEU A 50 7.63 3.30 -3.21
CA LEU A 50 9.01 3.09 -2.73
C LEU A 50 9.12 3.25 -1.21
N LEU A 51 8.39 4.19 -0.62
CA LEU A 51 8.35 4.38 0.83
C LEU A 51 7.86 3.10 1.54
N VAL A 52 6.74 2.53 1.08
CA VAL A 52 6.22 1.27 1.65
C VAL A 52 7.10 0.08 1.29
N THR A 53 7.73 0.07 0.12
CA THR A 53 8.65 -1.01 -0.27
C THR A 53 9.89 -1.04 0.60
N LEU A 54 10.53 0.11 0.84
CA LEU A 54 11.79 0.19 1.58
C LEU A 54 11.62 0.10 3.09
N LEU A 55 10.53 0.63 3.62
CA LEU A 55 10.30 0.71 5.07
C LEU A 55 9.19 -0.22 5.53
N GLY A 56 8.05 -0.24 4.85
CA GLY A 56 6.89 -1.05 5.24
C GLY A 56 7.13 -2.56 5.09
N MET A 57 7.46 -3.02 3.88
CA MET A 57 7.57 -4.45 3.57
C MET A 57 8.62 -5.17 4.45
N PRO A 58 9.84 -4.65 4.67
CA PRO A 58 10.81 -5.31 5.53
C PRO A 58 10.37 -5.32 7.00
N LEU A 59 9.79 -4.23 7.50
CA LEU A 59 9.30 -4.17 8.87
C LEU A 59 8.17 -5.18 9.11
N THR A 60 7.22 -5.28 8.18
CA THR A 60 6.12 -6.25 8.25
C THR A 60 6.60 -7.69 8.07
N LEU A 61 7.52 -7.92 7.13
CA LEU A 61 8.11 -9.24 6.94
C LEU A 61 8.82 -9.72 8.21
N VAL A 62 9.59 -8.84 8.84
CA VAL A 62 10.31 -9.18 10.06
C VAL A 62 9.37 -9.29 11.26
N SER A 63 8.31 -8.48 11.36
CA SER A 63 7.29 -8.66 12.41
C SER A 63 6.54 -9.97 12.27
N ASP A 64 6.23 -10.39 11.03
CA ASP A 64 5.44 -11.59 10.76
C ASP A 64 6.31 -12.87 10.83
N ILE A 65 7.61 -12.80 10.47
CA ILE A 65 8.55 -13.94 10.54
C ILE A 65 9.19 -14.11 11.91
N LEU A 66 9.49 -13.05 12.66
CA LEU A 66 10.08 -13.20 14.00
C LEU A 66 9.12 -13.88 14.99
N VAL A 67 7.85 -14.00 14.61
CA VAL A 67 6.83 -14.85 15.25
C VAL A 67 7.03 -16.35 14.95
N GLY A 68 7.78 -16.71 13.90
CA GLY A 68 7.86 -18.08 13.39
C GLY A 68 9.24 -18.72 13.21
N ASP A 69 10.38 -18.05 13.40
CA ASP A 69 11.68 -18.70 13.07
C ASP A 69 12.88 -18.41 14.00
N ARG A 70 13.16 -19.40 14.85
CA ARG A 70 14.39 -19.72 15.61
C ARG A 70 14.12 -20.90 16.57
N ALA A 71 13.38 -21.91 16.10
CA ALA A 71 13.22 -23.17 16.84
C ALA A 71 14.48 -24.07 16.78
N ASP A 72 15.42 -23.81 15.85
CA ASP A 72 16.44 -24.82 15.50
C ASP A 72 17.89 -24.50 15.92
N THR A 73 18.21 -23.39 16.59
CA THR A 73 19.64 -23.02 16.81
C THR A 73 20.06 -22.54 18.21
N ALA A 74 19.23 -22.64 19.24
CA ALA A 74 19.60 -22.14 20.58
C ALA A 74 19.77 -23.24 21.65
N ALA A 75 20.42 -24.35 21.29
CA ALA A 75 21.07 -25.23 22.25
C ALA A 75 22.49 -24.69 22.53
N GLY A 76 22.61 -23.65 23.36
CA GLY A 76 23.90 -23.22 23.91
C GLY A 76 24.21 -21.73 23.79
N SER A 77 23.55 -20.88 24.59
CA SER A 77 24.16 -19.63 25.08
C SER A 77 23.34 -19.07 26.24
N GLU A 78 23.96 -18.89 27.40
CA GLU A 78 23.30 -18.53 28.66
C GLU A 78 22.77 -17.08 28.73
N SER A 79 22.90 -16.29 27.66
CA SER A 79 22.32 -14.94 27.54
C SER A 79 20.95 -14.93 26.80
N GLY A 80 20.52 -16.07 26.25
CA GLY A 80 19.37 -16.17 25.33
C GLY A 80 18.06 -16.69 25.92
N ARG A 81 17.75 -16.51 27.21
CA ARG A 81 16.59 -17.21 27.82
C ARG A 81 15.22 -16.59 27.50
N SER A 82 15.11 -15.26 27.34
CA SER A 82 13.88 -14.62 26.81
C SER A 82 13.61 -14.97 25.34
N VAL A 83 14.63 -15.46 24.62
CA VAL A 83 14.48 -15.93 23.24
C VAL A 83 13.67 -17.23 23.23
N ILE A 84 13.84 -18.11 24.22
CA ILE A 84 13.29 -19.47 24.24
C ILE A 84 11.76 -19.48 24.51
N ALA A 85 11.23 -18.54 25.30
CA ALA A 85 9.79 -18.52 25.60
C ALA A 85 8.91 -18.12 24.42
N CYS A 86 9.25 -17.10 23.63
CA CYS A 86 8.48 -16.81 22.40
C CYS A 86 8.55 -17.97 21.39
N PHE A 87 9.63 -18.78 21.39
CA PHE A 87 9.77 -19.93 20.49
C PHE A 87 8.95 -21.15 20.92
N THR A 88 8.80 -21.40 22.21
CA THR A 88 8.01 -22.54 22.70
C THR A 88 6.49 -22.27 22.57
N VAL A 89 6.12 -20.99 22.50
CA VAL A 89 4.74 -20.48 22.32
C VAL A 89 4.45 -20.17 20.84
N MET A 90 5.11 -20.86 19.91
CA MET A 90 5.04 -20.62 18.44
C MET A 90 3.64 -20.71 17.82
N TYR A 91 2.64 -21.17 18.57
CA TYR A 91 1.25 -21.23 18.12
C TYR A 91 0.36 -20.15 18.73
N ALA A 92 0.89 -19.30 19.63
CA ALA A 92 0.01 -18.60 20.55
C ALA A 92 0.17 -17.09 20.74
N VAL A 93 1.31 -16.43 20.52
CA VAL A 93 1.40 -14.99 20.80
C VAL A 93 2.42 -14.30 19.88
N ALA A 94 1.97 -13.39 19.03
CA ALA A 94 2.85 -12.51 18.27
C ALA A 94 3.50 -11.49 19.23
N CYS A 95 4.82 -11.58 19.42
CA CYS A 95 5.57 -10.70 20.35
C CYS A 95 6.37 -9.63 19.59
N TRP A 96 6.24 -8.37 19.99
CA TRP A 96 6.95 -7.23 19.41
C TRP A 96 8.38 -7.13 19.98
N ARG A 97 9.39 -7.11 19.09
CA ARG A 97 10.82 -7.16 19.49
C ARG A 97 11.59 -5.87 19.23
N PHE A 98 10.94 -4.84 18.69
CA PHE A 98 11.60 -3.58 18.37
C PHE A 98 11.29 -2.48 19.39
N GLY A 99 12.09 -1.41 19.37
CA GLY A 99 11.80 -0.23 20.18
C GLY A 99 10.53 0.51 19.72
N PRO A 100 10.09 1.51 20.50
CA PRO A 100 8.90 2.31 20.21
C PRO A 100 8.97 3.04 18.86
N VAL A 101 10.16 3.47 18.43
CA VAL A 101 10.36 4.12 17.13
C VAL A 101 9.92 3.22 15.98
N VAL A 102 10.32 1.95 15.99
CA VAL A 102 9.96 1.01 14.92
C VAL A 102 8.48 0.66 14.97
N CYS A 103 7.88 0.66 16.17
CA CYS A 103 6.43 0.47 16.32
C CYS A 103 5.74 1.62 15.58
N GLN A 104 6.05 2.87 15.90
CA GLN A 104 5.50 4.04 15.21
C GLN A 104 5.76 4.05 13.69
N LEU A 105 6.89 3.51 13.22
CA LEU A 105 7.19 3.41 11.79
C LEU A 105 6.27 2.44 11.03
N THR A 106 5.53 1.53 11.69
CA THR A 106 4.56 0.68 10.98
C THR A 106 3.39 1.48 10.39
N THR A 107 3.14 2.70 10.88
CA THR A 107 2.16 3.64 10.33
C THR A 107 2.46 4.08 8.89
N LEU A 108 3.72 3.94 8.45
CA LEU A 108 4.14 4.31 7.10
C LEU A 108 3.37 3.56 6.00
N GLN A 109 2.84 2.37 6.31
CA GLN A 109 1.94 1.64 5.40
C GLN A 109 0.66 2.44 5.13
N GLY A 110 0.00 2.93 6.19
CA GLY A 110 -1.21 3.74 6.06
C GLY A 110 -0.93 5.07 5.37
N LEU A 111 0.23 5.68 5.65
CA LEU A 111 0.68 6.91 4.98
C LEU A 111 0.85 6.71 3.47
N SER A 112 1.50 5.62 3.08
CA SER A 112 1.69 5.29 1.66
C SER A 112 0.37 4.98 0.96
N LEU A 113 -0.55 4.26 1.61
CA LEU A 113 -1.89 3.99 1.08
C LEU A 113 -2.63 5.31 0.82
N ALA A 114 -2.68 6.19 1.82
CA ALA A 114 -3.33 7.49 1.75
C ALA A 114 -2.75 8.36 0.61
N ALA A 115 -1.42 8.45 0.54
CA ALA A 115 -0.74 9.21 -0.52
C ALA A 115 -1.04 8.62 -1.91
N SER A 116 -1.07 7.29 -2.03
CA SER A 116 -1.28 6.59 -3.29
C SER A 116 -2.69 6.81 -3.84
N ILE A 117 -3.73 6.61 -3.02
CA ILE A 117 -5.12 6.74 -3.49
C ILE A 117 -5.48 8.20 -3.80
N LEU A 118 -5.01 9.16 -2.99
CA LEU A 118 -5.20 10.58 -3.29
C LEU A 118 -4.46 10.99 -4.58
N THR A 119 -3.31 10.39 -4.86
CA THR A 119 -2.61 10.58 -6.14
C THR A 119 -3.40 10.00 -7.30
N LEU A 120 -4.05 8.84 -7.15
CA LEU A 120 -4.95 8.29 -8.18
C LEU A 120 -6.15 9.20 -8.46
N VAL A 121 -6.72 9.82 -7.42
CA VAL A 121 -7.77 10.85 -7.58
C VAL A 121 -7.22 12.05 -8.37
N ALA A 122 -6.03 12.54 -8.04
CA ALA A 122 -5.40 13.65 -8.77
C ALA A 122 -5.14 13.31 -10.25
N ILE A 123 -4.67 12.09 -10.54
CA ILE A 123 -4.49 11.59 -11.91
C ILE A 123 -5.84 11.54 -12.64
N ALA A 124 -6.89 11.00 -12.00
CA ALA A 124 -8.22 10.94 -12.59
C ALA A 124 -8.79 12.34 -12.89
N ALA A 125 -8.59 13.30 -11.97
CA ALA A 125 -9.03 14.68 -12.13
C ALA A 125 -8.28 15.42 -13.26
N ASP A 126 -6.96 15.25 -13.35
CA ASP A 126 -6.15 15.79 -14.46
C ASP A 126 -6.61 15.23 -15.81
N ARG A 127 -6.88 13.92 -15.87
CA ARG A 127 -7.37 13.24 -17.07
C ARG A 127 -8.77 13.70 -17.45
N TYR A 128 -9.67 13.80 -16.47
CA TYR A 128 -11.01 14.34 -16.65
C TYR A 128 -10.95 15.73 -17.27
N ARG A 129 -10.15 16.64 -16.70
CA ARG A 129 -10.01 18.01 -17.21
C ARG A 129 -9.44 18.03 -18.63
N ALA A 130 -8.39 17.26 -18.90
CA ALA A 130 -7.75 17.21 -20.21
C ALA A 130 -8.66 16.64 -21.32
N VAL A 131 -9.60 15.76 -20.97
CA VAL A 131 -10.53 15.12 -21.92
C VAL A 131 -11.80 15.96 -22.13
N LEU A 132 -12.41 16.45 -21.05
CA LEU A 132 -13.69 17.17 -21.15
C LEU A 132 -13.51 18.64 -21.52
N TYR A 133 -12.39 19.26 -21.16
CA TYR A 133 -12.11 20.68 -21.41
C TYR A 133 -10.81 20.87 -22.18
N PRO A 134 -10.73 20.44 -23.45
CA PRO A 134 -9.50 20.46 -24.24
C PRO A 134 -8.94 21.87 -24.51
N THR A 135 -9.80 22.89 -24.47
CA THR A 135 -9.44 24.30 -24.64
C THR A 135 -9.08 25.01 -23.34
N ALA A 136 -9.33 24.37 -22.18
CA ALA A 136 -8.97 24.94 -20.90
C ALA A 136 -7.44 24.97 -20.73
N ARG A 137 -6.94 25.95 -19.97
CA ARG A 137 -5.52 26.01 -19.62
C ARG A 137 -5.11 24.72 -18.92
N LYS A 138 -4.01 24.12 -19.39
CA LYS A 138 -3.36 22.99 -18.73
C LYS A 138 -2.83 23.39 -17.35
N LEU A 139 -2.79 22.43 -16.44
CA LEU A 139 -2.12 22.59 -15.16
C LEU A 139 -0.63 22.88 -15.40
N LYS A 140 -0.09 23.83 -14.64
CA LYS A 140 1.34 24.11 -14.61
C LYS A 140 2.05 23.11 -13.69
N PRO A 141 3.36 22.85 -13.89
CA PRO A 141 4.13 22.02 -12.96
C PRO A 141 4.05 22.51 -11.51
N SER A 142 4.10 23.83 -11.26
CA SER A 142 4.00 24.39 -9.91
C SER A 142 2.67 24.05 -9.23
N GLU A 143 1.57 24.03 -9.99
CA GLU A 143 0.24 23.65 -9.48
C GLU A 143 0.19 22.15 -9.19
N ALA A 144 0.83 21.31 -10.01
CA ALA A 144 0.94 19.88 -9.76
C ALA A 144 1.74 19.58 -8.49
N PHE A 145 2.86 20.26 -8.26
CA PHE A 145 3.64 20.12 -7.03
C PHE A 145 2.88 20.63 -5.80
N ALA A 146 2.06 21.68 -5.93
CA ALA A 146 1.17 22.11 -4.85
C ALA A 146 0.13 21.03 -4.51
N VAL A 147 -0.47 20.38 -5.52
CA VAL A 147 -1.38 19.23 -5.31
C VAL A 147 -0.64 18.07 -4.62
N ILE A 148 0.58 17.73 -5.04
CA ILE A 148 1.40 16.70 -4.39
C ILE A 148 1.66 17.06 -2.92
N GLY A 149 2.05 18.31 -2.64
CA GLY A 149 2.24 18.78 -1.27
C GLY A 149 0.97 18.63 -0.43
N PHE A 150 -0.18 19.00 -0.97
CA PHE A 150 -1.48 18.81 -0.30
C PHE A 150 -1.79 17.33 -0.03
N VAL A 151 -1.51 16.43 -0.99
CA VAL A 151 -1.67 14.97 -0.82
C VAL A 151 -0.86 14.47 0.38
N TRP A 152 0.41 14.85 0.47
CA TRP A 152 1.27 14.44 1.59
C TRP A 152 0.82 15.06 2.91
N MET A 153 0.45 16.34 2.93
CA MET A 153 -0.06 16.98 4.14
C MET A 153 -1.31 16.28 4.68
N LEU A 154 -2.29 15.98 3.81
CA LEU A 154 -3.52 15.30 4.21
C LEU A 154 -3.24 13.86 4.66
N SER A 155 -2.32 13.16 3.99
CA SER A 155 -1.94 11.78 4.36
C SER A 155 -1.20 11.73 5.71
N ILE A 156 -0.30 12.69 5.97
CA ILE A 156 0.39 12.79 7.26
C ILE A 156 -0.60 13.17 8.36
N ALA A 157 -1.45 14.16 8.12
CA ALA A 157 -2.41 14.64 9.12
C ALA A 157 -3.34 13.54 9.64
N THR A 158 -3.78 12.62 8.78
CA THR A 158 -4.64 11.50 9.21
C THR A 158 -3.87 10.32 9.81
N MET A 159 -2.58 10.16 9.50
CA MET A 159 -1.74 9.10 10.09
C MET A 159 -1.08 9.50 11.41
N VAL A 160 -0.95 10.80 11.69
CA VAL A 160 -0.36 11.29 12.96
C VAL A 160 -1.10 10.76 14.20
N PRO A 161 -2.44 10.79 14.30
CA PRO A 161 -3.14 10.25 15.48
C PRO A 161 -2.82 8.78 15.73
N HIS A 162 -2.81 7.98 14.65
CA HIS A 162 -2.46 6.56 14.72
C HIS A 162 -1.02 6.36 15.21
N ALA A 163 -0.07 7.14 14.69
CA ALA A 163 1.33 7.07 15.13
C ALA A 163 1.55 7.52 16.59
N LEU A 164 0.79 8.51 17.07
CA LEU A 164 0.87 8.99 18.45
C LEU A 164 0.26 8.01 19.45
N LEU A 165 -0.79 7.29 19.05
CA LEU A 165 -1.46 6.30 19.89
C LEU A 165 -0.84 4.90 19.79
N GLN A 166 0.13 4.72 18.89
CA GLN A 166 0.89 3.48 18.79
C GLN A 166 1.96 3.42 19.88
N GLU A 167 1.82 2.45 20.78
CA GLU A 167 2.73 2.27 21.91
C GLU A 167 3.18 0.81 22.07
N VAL A 168 4.34 0.64 22.72
CA VAL A 168 4.86 -0.67 23.08
C VAL A 168 4.43 -0.97 24.51
N VAL A 169 3.53 -1.94 24.67
CA VAL A 169 3.01 -2.38 25.98
C VAL A 169 3.64 -3.72 26.35
N SER A 170 4.19 -3.80 27.56
CA SER A 170 4.79 -5.02 28.12
C SER A 170 3.86 -5.66 29.15
N ARG A 171 3.55 -6.95 29.00
CA ARG A 171 2.73 -7.73 29.94
C ARG A 171 3.53 -8.89 30.53
N HIS A 172 3.35 -9.15 31.82
CA HIS A 172 3.83 -10.36 32.47
C HIS A 172 2.95 -11.54 32.05
N SER A 173 3.56 -12.61 31.53
CA SER A 173 2.87 -13.86 31.23
C SER A 173 3.53 -14.99 32.01
N THR A 174 2.72 -15.76 32.75
CA THR A 174 3.16 -16.94 33.46
C THR A 174 3.19 -18.11 32.48
N LEU A 175 4.38 -18.46 31.99
CA LEU A 175 4.50 -19.52 31.00
C LEU A 175 4.47 -20.90 31.67
N MET A 176 3.50 -21.74 31.31
CA MET A 176 3.57 -23.18 31.62
C MET A 176 4.60 -23.83 30.70
N MET A 177 5.81 -24.02 31.22
CA MET A 177 6.85 -24.83 30.58
C MET A 177 6.56 -26.32 30.84
N VAL A 178 6.95 -27.19 29.90
CA VAL A 178 6.87 -28.68 29.99
C VAL A 178 7.70 -29.27 31.15
N SER A 179 8.34 -28.41 31.95
CA SER A 179 8.94 -28.73 33.24
C SER A 179 8.38 -27.74 34.26
N ASP A 180 7.88 -28.27 35.38
CA ASP A 180 7.11 -27.72 36.51
C ASP A 180 7.65 -26.44 37.20
N ARG A 181 8.22 -25.48 36.44
CA ARG A 181 8.83 -24.25 36.91
C ARG A 181 8.16 -23.05 36.24
N HIS A 182 7.29 -22.40 37.00
CA HIS A 182 6.70 -21.11 36.66
C HIS A 182 7.81 -20.06 36.64
N ARG A 183 8.01 -19.39 35.51
CA ARG A 183 8.88 -18.22 35.40
C ARG A 183 8.09 -17.10 34.76
N ASP A 184 8.05 -15.95 35.43
CA ASP A 184 7.42 -14.74 34.89
C ASP A 184 8.28 -14.21 33.75
N GLU A 185 7.75 -14.21 32.53
CA GLU A 185 8.39 -13.59 31.38
C GLU A 185 7.65 -12.33 30.95
N ILE A 186 8.41 -11.33 30.52
CA ILE A 186 7.90 -10.05 30.02
C ILE A 186 7.78 -10.15 28.50
N ILE A 187 6.55 -10.07 28.00
CA ILE A 187 6.26 -10.08 26.55
C ILE A 187 5.76 -8.69 26.16
N SER A 188 6.40 -8.10 25.14
CA SER A 188 6.02 -6.80 24.60
C SER A 188 5.14 -6.93 23.35
N PHE A 189 4.22 -5.99 23.17
CA PHE A 189 3.31 -5.87 22.04
C PHE A 189 3.33 -4.44 21.53
N CYS A 190 3.17 -4.26 20.21
CA CYS A 190 2.95 -2.96 19.61
C CYS A 190 1.46 -2.84 19.32
N VAL A 191 0.79 -1.99 20.10
CA VAL A 191 -0.67 -1.87 20.11
C VAL A 191 -1.08 -0.42 19.95
N GLU A 192 -2.33 -0.23 19.57
CA GLU A 192 -2.94 1.08 19.45
C GLU A 192 -3.81 1.34 20.68
N SER A 193 -3.48 2.40 21.42
CA SER A 193 -4.12 2.76 22.69
C SER A 193 -5.27 3.75 22.48
N TRP A 194 -6.31 3.29 21.77
CA TRP A 194 -7.51 4.09 21.55
C TRP A 194 -8.39 4.13 22.81
N GLY A 195 -9.02 5.29 23.07
CA GLY A 195 -10.13 5.38 24.01
C GLY A 195 -11.37 4.63 23.53
N GLU A 196 -12.39 4.54 24.37
CA GLU A 196 -13.66 3.85 24.05
C GLU A 196 -14.26 4.37 22.74
N GLY A 197 -14.50 3.45 21.77
CA GLY A 197 -15.02 3.77 20.44
C GLY A 197 -14.06 4.48 19.48
N GLY A 198 -12.84 4.82 19.93
CA GLY A 198 -11.87 5.58 19.14
C GLY A 198 -11.30 4.80 17.96
N ARG A 199 -11.04 3.50 18.16
CA ARG A 199 -10.47 2.62 17.13
C ARG A 199 -11.46 2.39 16.00
N GLU A 200 -12.72 2.11 16.35
CA GLU A 200 -13.84 1.90 15.43
C GLU A 200 -14.11 3.17 14.61
N ALA A 201 -14.15 4.34 15.28
CA ALA A 201 -14.32 5.62 14.62
C ALA A 201 -13.17 5.90 13.64
N TYR A 202 -11.93 5.59 14.03
CA TYR A 202 -10.76 5.77 13.17
C TYR A 202 -10.81 4.84 11.95
N THR A 203 -11.08 3.55 12.13
CA THR A 203 -11.21 2.57 11.05
C THR A 203 -12.30 2.95 10.06
N ALA A 204 -13.49 3.34 10.55
CA ALA A 204 -14.58 3.80 9.70
C ALA A 204 -14.23 5.09 8.94
N THR A 205 -13.58 6.04 9.61
CA THR A 205 -13.15 7.31 9.00
C THR A 205 -12.10 7.07 7.93
N PHE A 206 -11.07 6.28 8.22
CA PHE A 206 -9.99 5.96 7.28
C PHE A 206 -10.52 5.23 6.06
N PHE A 207 -11.38 4.22 6.24
CA PHE A 207 -12.04 3.52 5.14
C PHE A 207 -12.92 4.45 4.29
N SER A 208 -13.70 5.32 4.92
CA SER A 208 -14.56 6.26 4.19
C SER A 208 -13.74 7.25 3.37
N LEU A 209 -12.69 7.84 3.95
CA LEU A 209 -11.87 8.88 3.32
C LEU A 209 -10.86 8.35 2.31
N TYR A 210 -10.31 7.16 2.51
CA TYR A 210 -9.20 6.62 1.71
C TYR A 210 -9.56 5.38 0.90
N TYR A 211 -10.78 4.88 1.00
CA TYR A 211 -11.28 3.80 0.16
C TYR A 211 -12.57 4.20 -0.57
N ILE A 212 -13.67 4.41 0.15
CA ILE A 212 -14.98 4.67 -0.47
C ILE A 212 -15.04 5.99 -1.24
N LEU A 213 -14.77 7.12 -0.57
CA LEU A 213 -14.87 8.44 -1.19
C LEU A 213 -13.96 8.57 -2.44
N PRO A 214 -12.67 8.17 -2.40
CA PRO A 214 -11.82 8.22 -3.57
C PRO A 214 -12.31 7.33 -4.71
N LEU A 215 -12.75 6.10 -4.43
CA LEU A 215 -13.26 5.18 -5.46
C LEU A 215 -14.54 5.72 -6.11
N VAL A 216 -15.45 6.31 -5.34
CA VAL A 216 -16.65 6.97 -5.88
C VAL A 216 -16.27 8.15 -6.75
N VAL A 217 -15.37 9.03 -6.29
CA VAL A 217 -14.89 10.17 -7.08
C VAL A 217 -14.25 9.69 -8.38
N ILE A 218 -13.33 8.73 -8.30
CA ILE A 218 -12.64 8.15 -9.46
C ILE A 218 -13.65 7.52 -10.43
N ALA A 219 -14.61 6.73 -9.93
CA ALA A 219 -15.64 6.10 -10.74
C ALA A 219 -16.49 7.15 -11.48
N VAL A 220 -16.96 8.19 -10.78
CA VAL A 220 -17.72 9.28 -11.40
C VAL A 220 -16.90 9.98 -12.49
N LEU A 221 -15.63 10.30 -12.21
CA LEU A 221 -14.75 10.94 -13.20
C LEU A 221 -14.53 10.06 -14.44
N TYR A 222 -14.28 8.76 -14.27
CA TYR A 222 -14.08 7.85 -15.41
C TYR A 222 -15.37 7.54 -16.17
N VAL A 223 -16.51 7.47 -15.50
CA VAL A 223 -17.82 7.36 -16.17
C VAL A 223 -18.07 8.58 -17.03
N ARG A 224 -17.83 9.80 -16.52
CA ARG A 224 -17.97 11.04 -17.30
C ARG A 224 -17.02 11.09 -18.49
N ILE A 225 -15.76 10.66 -18.31
CA ILE A 225 -14.77 10.52 -19.40
C ILE A 225 -15.29 9.55 -20.47
N SER A 226 -15.78 8.38 -20.05
CA SER A 226 -16.27 7.34 -20.96
C SER A 226 -17.50 7.80 -21.73
N LEU A 227 -18.46 8.45 -21.07
CA LEU A 227 -19.62 9.05 -21.73
C LEU A 227 -19.21 10.12 -22.75
N ARG A 228 -18.25 10.98 -22.41
CA ARG A 228 -17.75 12.02 -23.33
C ARG A 228 -17.15 11.41 -24.60
N ILE A 229 -16.39 10.33 -24.45
CA ILE A 229 -15.77 9.60 -25.56
C ILE A 229 -16.84 8.93 -26.43
N SER A 230 -17.82 8.26 -25.80
CA SER A 230 -18.91 7.58 -26.52
C SER A 230 -19.83 8.53 -27.27
N HIS A 231 -20.15 9.70 -26.69
CA HIS A 231 -21.00 10.69 -27.35
C HIS A 231 -20.28 11.48 -28.46
N GLN A 232 -18.96 11.63 -28.39
CA GLN A 232 -18.18 12.39 -29.39
C GLN A 232 -16.97 11.60 -29.90
N PRO A 233 -17.17 10.45 -30.56
CA PRO A 233 -16.07 9.57 -31.00
C PRO A 233 -15.17 10.25 -32.04
N ASN A 234 -15.71 11.16 -32.85
CA ASN A 234 -14.98 11.90 -33.87
C ASN A 234 -13.90 12.83 -33.28
N LEU A 235 -14.15 13.44 -32.11
CA LEU A 235 -13.18 14.31 -31.42
C LEU A 235 -11.94 13.52 -30.97
N PHE A 236 -12.13 12.23 -30.71
CA PHE A 236 -11.09 11.28 -30.36
C PHE A 236 -10.77 10.37 -31.52
N GLY A 237 -10.91 10.78 -32.79
CA GLY A 237 -10.44 10.00 -33.95
C GLY A 237 -10.87 8.53 -33.99
N LEU A 238 -11.99 8.16 -33.34
CA LEU A 238 -12.54 6.80 -33.25
C LEU A 238 -13.61 6.54 -34.33
N SER A 239 -13.75 7.45 -35.29
CA SER A 239 -14.68 7.29 -36.40
C SER A 239 -14.24 6.15 -37.31
N HIS A 240 -15.18 5.29 -37.71
CA HIS A 240 -14.94 4.08 -38.51
C HIS A 240 -14.36 4.35 -39.92
N ASN A 241 -14.23 5.61 -40.35
CA ASN A 241 -13.93 5.96 -41.74
C ASN A 241 -12.65 6.79 -41.99
N LYS A 242 -11.73 6.90 -41.01
CA LYS A 242 -10.40 7.50 -41.22
C LYS A 242 -9.29 6.77 -40.45
N ASN A 243 -8.11 6.69 -41.07
CA ASN A 243 -6.89 6.07 -40.54
C ASN A 243 -6.70 6.33 -39.02
N PRO A 244 -6.34 5.31 -38.21
CA PRO A 244 -6.18 5.46 -36.78
C PRO A 244 -4.96 6.33 -36.45
N GLY A 245 -5.16 7.62 -36.28
CA GLY A 245 -4.13 8.60 -35.91
C GLY A 245 -4.35 9.20 -34.52
N ILE A 246 -3.32 9.15 -33.68
CA ILE A 246 -3.09 9.91 -32.41
C ILE A 246 -4.10 9.67 -31.26
N SER A 247 -5.30 9.14 -31.51
CA SER A 247 -6.34 9.02 -30.49
C SER A 247 -6.41 7.68 -29.74
N ALA A 248 -6.11 6.57 -30.41
CA ALA A 248 -6.04 5.24 -29.78
C ALA A 248 -5.02 5.23 -28.62
N GLN A 249 -3.94 5.99 -28.77
CA GLN A 249 -2.91 6.18 -27.74
C GLN A 249 -3.42 6.90 -26.49
N LYS A 250 -4.36 7.85 -26.62
CA LYS A 250 -4.96 8.54 -25.46
C LYS A 250 -5.94 7.64 -24.72
N LEU A 251 -6.64 6.76 -25.43
CA LEU A 251 -7.54 5.76 -24.84
C LEU A 251 -6.79 4.63 -24.13
N GLU A 252 -5.64 4.21 -24.64
CA GLU A 252 -4.74 3.26 -23.97
C GLU A 252 -4.33 3.77 -22.58
N VAL A 253 -4.03 5.08 -22.46
CA VAL A 253 -3.72 5.71 -21.16
C VAL A 253 -4.93 5.71 -20.23
N ILE A 254 -6.15 5.95 -20.72
CA ILE A 254 -7.36 5.90 -19.87
C ILE A 254 -7.64 4.47 -19.42
N LYS A 255 -7.56 3.47 -20.33
CA LYS A 255 -7.71 2.05 -20.01
C LYS A 255 -6.68 1.59 -18.98
N MET A 256 -5.42 1.98 -19.14
CA MET A 256 -4.37 1.76 -18.16
C MET A 256 -4.78 2.25 -16.77
N LEU A 257 -5.30 3.47 -16.67
CA LEU A 257 -5.66 4.05 -15.38
C LEU A 257 -6.87 3.36 -14.74
N VAL A 258 -7.83 2.89 -15.53
CA VAL A 258 -8.92 2.04 -15.03
C VAL A 258 -8.36 0.74 -14.46
N VAL A 259 -7.41 0.10 -15.14
CA VAL A 259 -6.74 -1.12 -14.65
C VAL A 259 -6.01 -0.85 -13.32
N VAL A 260 -5.29 0.27 -13.20
CA VAL A 260 -4.62 0.66 -11.94
C VAL A 260 -5.62 0.80 -10.79
N VAL A 261 -6.79 1.40 -11.03
CA VAL A 261 -7.83 1.57 -10.00
C VAL A 261 -8.46 0.25 -9.59
N ILE A 262 -8.71 -0.65 -10.54
CA ILE A 262 -9.23 -1.99 -10.24
C ILE A 262 -8.24 -2.76 -9.38
N LEU A 263 -6.95 -2.71 -9.73
CA LEU A 263 -5.89 -3.37 -8.96
C LEU A 263 -5.81 -2.81 -7.54
N PHE A 264 -5.84 -1.47 -7.38
CA PHE A 264 -5.90 -0.85 -6.06
C PHE A 264 -7.10 -1.37 -5.25
N THR A 265 -8.28 -1.39 -5.85
CA THR A 265 -9.52 -1.84 -5.20
C THR A 265 -9.40 -3.28 -4.71
N VAL A 266 -8.99 -4.20 -5.60
CA VAL A 266 -8.91 -5.63 -5.32
C VAL A 266 -7.79 -5.97 -4.33
N CYS A 267 -6.65 -5.29 -4.42
CA CYS A 267 -5.52 -5.50 -3.51
C CYS A 267 -5.82 -5.03 -2.08
N TRP A 268 -6.56 -3.93 -1.91
CA TRP A 268 -6.81 -3.33 -0.59
C TRP A 268 -8.15 -3.72 0.04
N MET A 269 -9.15 -4.20 -0.72
CA MET A 269 -10.45 -4.63 -0.17
C MET A 269 -10.30 -5.66 0.96
N PRO A 270 -9.49 -6.74 0.82
CA PRO A 270 -9.39 -7.76 1.85
C PRO A 270 -8.85 -7.21 3.17
N TYR A 271 -7.91 -6.25 3.11
CA TYR A 271 -7.37 -5.59 4.29
C TYR A 271 -8.47 -4.83 5.03
N HIS A 272 -9.27 -4.03 4.32
CA HIS A 272 -10.37 -3.30 4.95
C HIS A 272 -11.42 -4.23 5.53
N VAL A 273 -11.79 -5.31 4.84
CA VAL A 273 -12.74 -6.31 5.38
C VAL A 273 -12.21 -6.90 6.68
N VAL A 274 -10.95 -7.33 6.72
CA VAL A 274 -10.33 -7.89 7.94
C VAL A 274 -10.27 -6.85 9.06
N SER A 275 -9.93 -5.59 8.77
CA SER A 275 -9.95 -4.51 9.77
C SER A 275 -11.35 -4.26 10.34
N PHE A 276 -12.40 -4.26 9.51
CA PHE A 276 -13.76 -4.11 10.00
C PHE A 276 -14.20 -5.30 10.85
N VAL A 277 -13.82 -6.52 10.47
CA VAL A 277 -14.11 -7.72 11.29
C VAL A 277 -13.37 -7.66 12.61
N ALA A 278 -12.11 -7.18 12.63
CA ALA A 278 -11.34 -7.01 13.85
C ALA A 278 -11.98 -5.99 14.81
N ASP A 279 -12.47 -4.87 14.29
CA ASP A 279 -12.90 -3.74 15.12
C ASP A 279 -14.41 -3.75 15.45
N PHE A 280 -15.26 -4.30 14.56
CA PHE A 280 -16.72 -4.33 14.74
C PHE A 280 -17.29 -5.73 14.96
N GLY A 281 -16.48 -6.78 14.80
CA GLY A 281 -16.95 -8.17 14.76
C GLY A 281 -17.29 -8.79 16.12
N GLY A 282 -16.94 -8.14 17.24
CA GLY A 282 -17.16 -8.70 18.58
C GLY A 282 -16.46 -10.05 18.80
N LEU A 283 -15.22 -10.17 18.30
CA LEU A 283 -14.47 -11.43 18.25
C LEU A 283 -14.08 -11.92 19.66
N SER A 284 -14.06 -13.24 19.86
CA SER A 284 -13.42 -13.83 21.04
C SER A 284 -11.90 -13.66 20.97
N PRO A 285 -11.17 -13.71 22.11
CA PRO A 285 -9.71 -13.61 22.13
C PRO A 285 -9.00 -14.61 21.20
N GLU A 286 -9.53 -15.81 21.07
CA GLU A 286 -9.02 -16.87 20.19
C GLU A 286 -9.23 -16.53 18.71
N GLN A 287 -10.38 -15.94 18.37
CA GLN A 287 -10.69 -15.50 17.02
C GLN A 287 -9.83 -14.31 16.60
N GLU A 288 -9.67 -13.31 17.49
CA GLU A 288 -8.80 -12.15 17.25
C GLU A 288 -7.36 -12.59 16.98
N LYS A 289 -6.85 -13.51 17.81
CA LYS A 289 -5.53 -14.10 17.63
C LYS A 289 -5.38 -14.88 16.33
N THR A 290 -6.40 -15.64 15.93
CA THR A 290 -6.41 -16.35 14.64
C THR A 290 -6.38 -15.37 13.47
N LEU A 291 -7.15 -14.28 13.57
CA LEU A 291 -7.19 -13.22 12.57
C LEU A 291 -5.82 -12.53 12.43
N LEU A 292 -5.17 -12.19 13.55
CA LEU A 292 -3.85 -11.58 13.60
C LEU A 292 -2.74 -12.51 13.09
N ALA A 293 -2.80 -13.81 13.40
CA ALA A 293 -1.77 -14.77 13.02
C ALA A 293 -1.86 -15.21 11.54
N TYR A 294 -3.06 -15.29 10.97
CA TYR A 294 -3.26 -15.88 9.64
C TYR A 294 -3.85 -14.91 8.61
N ALA A 295 -4.89 -14.14 8.96
CA ALA A 295 -5.57 -13.30 7.99
C ALA A 295 -4.78 -12.02 7.69
N TYR A 296 -4.33 -11.30 8.74
CA TYR A 296 -3.60 -10.04 8.60
C TYR A 296 -2.33 -10.14 7.73
N PRO A 297 -1.45 -11.14 7.89
CA PRO A 297 -0.27 -11.30 7.04
C PRO A 297 -0.63 -11.45 5.56
N ILE A 298 -1.68 -12.22 5.25
CA ILE A 298 -2.13 -12.46 3.86
C ILE A 298 -2.72 -11.20 3.24
N VAL A 299 -3.60 -10.49 3.96
CA VAL A 299 -4.25 -9.29 3.41
C VAL A 299 -3.28 -8.10 3.31
N ARG A 300 -2.29 -7.99 4.22
CA ARG A 300 -1.19 -7.02 4.09
C ARG A 300 -0.32 -7.33 2.88
N TRP A 301 0.00 -8.61 2.66
CA TRP A 301 0.72 -9.06 1.46
C TRP A 301 -0.02 -8.70 0.17
N LEU A 302 -1.34 -8.93 0.10
CA LEU A 302 -2.18 -8.51 -1.02
C LEU A 302 -2.15 -6.99 -1.24
N GLY A 303 -2.16 -6.20 -0.16
CA GLY A 303 -1.99 -4.75 -0.22
C GLY A 303 -0.65 -4.34 -0.84
N TYR A 304 0.45 -5.01 -0.45
CA TYR A 304 1.78 -4.76 -1.01
C TYR A 304 1.94 -5.13 -2.49
N CYS A 305 1.19 -6.12 -2.99
CA CYS A 305 1.14 -6.43 -4.42
C CYS A 305 0.74 -5.20 -5.26
N ASN A 306 -0.08 -4.29 -4.72
CA ASN A 306 -0.48 -3.07 -5.43
C ASN A 306 0.74 -2.24 -5.90
N SER A 307 1.78 -2.14 -5.07
CA SER A 307 2.95 -1.32 -5.34
C SER A 307 3.81 -1.84 -6.50
N CYS A 308 3.93 -3.16 -6.68
CA CYS A 308 4.69 -3.72 -7.81
C CYS A 308 3.87 -3.77 -9.12
N MET A 309 2.53 -3.80 -9.02
CA MET A 309 1.65 -3.87 -10.18
C MET A 309 1.59 -2.55 -10.97
N ASN A 310 1.78 -1.40 -10.31
CA ASN A 310 1.77 -0.09 -10.96
C ASN A 310 2.77 0.01 -12.14
N PRO A 311 4.10 -0.21 -11.93
CA PRO A 311 5.07 -0.25 -13.02
C PRO A 311 4.77 -1.28 -14.13
N ILE A 312 4.26 -2.46 -13.77
CA ILE A 312 3.92 -3.52 -14.73
C ILE A 312 2.82 -3.03 -15.68
N VAL A 313 1.78 -2.41 -15.13
CA VAL A 313 0.67 -1.83 -15.90
C VAL A 313 1.18 -0.70 -16.80
N TYR A 314 2.09 0.16 -16.33
CA TYR A 314 2.70 1.20 -17.16
C TYR A 314 3.51 0.62 -18.32
N GLY A 315 4.28 -0.43 -18.07
CA GLY A 315 5.09 -1.11 -19.10
C GLY A 315 4.25 -1.80 -20.16
N TYR A 316 3.08 -2.34 -19.81
CA TYR A 316 2.19 -3.00 -20.76
C TYR A 316 1.30 -2.02 -21.52
N CYS A 317 0.63 -1.11 -20.79
CA CYS A 317 -0.46 -0.30 -21.31
C CYS A 317 -0.03 1.10 -21.79
N ASN A 318 1.17 1.59 -21.44
CA ASN A 318 1.63 2.91 -21.88
C ASN A 318 2.86 2.80 -22.79
N LYS A 319 2.64 3.03 -24.09
CA LYS A 319 3.68 2.95 -25.12
C LYS A 319 4.90 3.84 -24.84
N ASN A 320 4.69 5.01 -24.23
CA ASN A 320 5.78 5.94 -23.93
C ASN A 320 6.63 5.44 -22.77
N PHE A 321 6.01 4.95 -21.68
CA PHE A 321 6.75 4.28 -20.60
C PHE A 321 7.42 3.00 -21.08
N ARG A 322 6.75 2.18 -21.89
CA ARG A 322 7.33 0.97 -22.49
C ARG A 322 8.59 1.27 -23.31
N LYS A 323 8.57 2.34 -24.11
CA LYS A 323 9.75 2.80 -24.87
C LYS A 323 10.85 3.29 -23.92
N GLY A 324 10.49 4.08 -22.90
CA GLY A 324 11.41 4.55 -21.87
C GLY A 324 12.10 3.40 -21.14
N PHE A 325 11.34 2.40 -20.69
CA PHE A 325 11.87 1.21 -20.02
C PHE A 325 12.87 0.47 -20.92
N LYS A 326 12.52 0.23 -22.19
CA LYS A 326 13.44 -0.40 -23.15
C LYS A 326 14.71 0.40 -23.39
N ASN A 327 14.66 1.72 -23.34
CA ASN A 327 15.82 2.58 -23.54
C ASN A 327 16.76 2.65 -22.33
N VAL A 328 16.30 2.31 -21.12
CA VAL A 328 17.17 2.25 -19.93
C VAL A 328 18.07 1.02 -19.94
N PHE A 329 17.62 -0.07 -20.58
CA PHE A 329 18.35 -1.33 -20.68
C PHE A 329 19.10 -1.52 -22.01
N LYS A 330 19.19 -0.47 -22.84
CA LYS A 330 20.02 -0.41 -24.03
C LYS A 330 21.24 0.44 -23.76
#